data_AF-A0A956RZW9-F1
#
_entry.id   AF-A0A956RZW9-F1
#
_cell.length_a   1.000
_cell.length_b   1.000
_cell.length_c   1.000
_cell.angle_alpha   90.00
_cell.angle_beta   90.00
_cell.angle_gamma   90.00
#
_symmetry.space_group_name_H-M   'P 1'
#
loop_
_entity.id
_entity.type
_entity.pdbx_description
1 polymer ?
#
loop_
_entity_poly.entity_id
_entity_poly.type
_entity_poly.pdbx_seq_one_letter_code
_entity_poly.pdbx_strand_id
1 'polypeptide(L)'
;MVRRTRLRQSAAAALLEVGSIVFAVLIALAADEWREGRQLEAQARLARAAVVHELRANRDELRSSQESIDRTWNALRSAADAFAAGGEPDGPVLDLSLPDLSSGAWEGARLVAAGGRFDLGWLVRVAQLYENQELYEAFRLEVLRTLGEMSAASVAEVLPRVAGQLGLLRQLHEQLLTRYDELLAAEG
;
A
#
# COMPACT_ATOMS: atom_id res chain seq x y z
N MET A 1 -77.50 10.99 -8.98
CA MET A 1 -76.26 11.47 -9.66
C MET A 1 -75.27 12.19 -8.73
N VAL A 2 -75.70 13.00 -7.75
CA VAL A 2 -74.83 13.81 -6.86
C VAL A 2 -73.84 13.02 -5.98
N ARG A 3 -74.15 11.76 -5.61
CA ARG A 3 -73.25 10.91 -4.79
C ARG A 3 -72.00 10.43 -5.54
N ARG A 4 -72.10 10.21 -6.87
CA ARG A 4 -70.99 9.73 -7.70
C ARG A 4 -69.93 10.81 -7.98
N THR A 5 -70.35 12.07 -8.06
CA THR A 5 -69.43 13.21 -8.26
C THR A 5 -68.63 13.54 -7.00
N ARG A 6 -69.23 13.48 -5.80
CA ARG A 6 -68.51 13.68 -4.53
C ARG A 6 -67.48 12.57 -4.24
N LEU A 7 -67.83 11.31 -4.51
CA LEU A 7 -66.90 10.18 -4.35
C LEU A 7 -65.70 10.28 -5.32
N ARG A 8 -65.92 10.72 -6.56
CA ARG A 8 -64.82 10.94 -7.53
C ARG A 8 -63.90 12.10 -7.13
N GLN A 9 -64.46 13.19 -6.58
CA GLN A 9 -63.67 14.31 -6.10
C GLN A 9 -62.85 13.96 -4.84
N SER A 10 -63.42 13.21 -3.89
CA SER A 10 -62.67 12.78 -2.70
C SER A 10 -61.60 11.72 -3.04
N ALA A 11 -61.88 10.83 -4.00
CA ALA A 11 -60.89 9.86 -4.48
C ALA A 11 -59.74 10.54 -5.24
N ALA A 12 -60.03 11.55 -6.06
CA ALA A 12 -59.01 12.33 -6.75
C ALA A 12 -58.13 13.14 -5.77
N ALA A 13 -58.74 13.71 -4.73
CA ALA A 13 -58.00 14.40 -3.66
C ALA A 13 -57.10 13.43 -2.87
N ALA A 14 -57.62 12.26 -2.48
CA ALA A 14 -56.85 11.23 -1.80
C ALA A 14 -55.70 10.67 -2.67
N LEU A 15 -55.91 10.50 -3.98
CA LEU A 15 -54.87 10.09 -4.92
C LEU A 15 -53.76 11.14 -5.07
N LEU A 16 -54.13 12.42 -5.10
CA LEU A 16 -53.15 13.52 -5.11
C LEU A 16 -52.36 13.60 -3.81
N GLU A 17 -53.00 13.34 -2.67
CA GLU A 17 -52.37 13.33 -1.35
C GLU A 17 -51.40 12.14 -1.20
N VAL A 18 -51.82 10.93 -1.56
CA VAL A 18 -50.92 9.77 -1.57
C VAL A 18 -49.78 9.96 -2.58
N GLY A 19 -50.09 10.52 -3.76
CA GLY A 19 -49.09 10.82 -4.78
C GLY A 19 -48.06 11.85 -4.32
N SER A 20 -48.47 12.89 -3.58
CA SER A 20 -47.56 13.90 -3.06
C SER A 20 -46.67 13.35 -1.93
N ILE A 21 -47.20 12.48 -1.08
CA ILE A 21 -46.41 11.77 -0.05
C ILE A 21 -45.35 10.89 -0.72
N VAL A 22 -45.73 10.06 -1.68
CA VAL A 22 -44.78 9.20 -2.42
C VAL A 22 -43.73 10.05 -3.12
N PHE A 23 -44.12 11.14 -3.77
CA PHE A 23 -43.19 12.04 -4.44
C PHE A 23 -42.21 12.70 -3.48
N ALA A 24 -42.67 13.17 -2.32
CA ALA A 24 -41.81 13.74 -1.28
C ALA A 24 -40.80 12.70 -0.75
N VAL A 25 -41.23 11.45 -0.55
CA VAL A 25 -40.34 10.35 -0.16
C VAL A 25 -39.30 10.07 -1.24
N LEU A 26 -39.68 10.04 -2.52
CA LEU A 26 -38.73 9.85 -3.62
C LEU A 26 -37.69 10.97 -3.70
N ILE A 27 -38.09 12.23 -3.49
CA ILE A 27 -37.16 13.36 -3.42
C ILE A 27 -36.20 13.20 -2.24
N ALA A 28 -36.71 12.83 -1.07
CA ALA A 28 -35.89 12.64 0.12
C ALA A 28 -34.85 11.53 -0.10
N LEU A 29 -35.25 10.40 -0.68
CA LEU A 29 -34.34 9.30 -1.03
C LEU A 29 -33.30 9.73 -2.06
N ALA A 30 -33.71 10.44 -3.12
CA ALA A 30 -32.77 10.94 -4.13
C ALA A 30 -31.76 11.95 -3.56
N ALA A 31 -32.20 12.81 -2.63
CA ALA A 31 -31.32 13.76 -1.97
C ALA A 31 -30.31 13.07 -1.05
N ASP A 32 -30.73 12.00 -0.36
CA ASP A 32 -29.87 11.22 0.53
C ASP A 32 -28.81 10.44 -0.26
N GLU A 33 -29.22 9.73 -1.32
CA GLU A 33 -28.32 9.03 -2.25
C GLU A 33 -27.31 9.98 -2.89
N TRP A 34 -27.75 11.18 -3.30
CA TRP A 34 -26.84 12.18 -3.86
C TRP A 34 -25.82 12.68 -2.84
N ARG A 35 -26.25 12.89 -1.59
CA ARG A 35 -25.35 13.29 -0.49
C ARG A 35 -24.35 12.18 -0.18
N GLU A 36 -24.80 10.94 -0.07
CA GLU A 36 -23.96 9.78 0.20
C GLU A 36 -22.94 9.58 -0.92
N GLY A 37 -23.36 9.66 -2.18
CA GLY A 37 -22.46 9.58 -3.34
C GLY A 37 -21.32 10.61 -3.26
N ARG A 38 -21.63 11.87 -2.95
CA ARG A 38 -20.60 12.92 -2.78
C ARG A 38 -19.66 12.66 -1.61
N GLN A 39 -20.17 12.12 -0.51
CA GLN A 39 -19.36 11.79 0.66
C GLN A 39 -18.39 10.64 0.35
N LEU A 40 -18.86 9.59 -0.32
CA LEU A 40 -18.03 8.47 -0.75
C LEU A 40 -16.95 8.91 -1.75
N GLU A 41 -17.28 9.79 -2.69
CA GLU A 41 -16.28 10.37 -3.61
C GLU A 41 -15.23 11.20 -2.87
N ALA A 42 -15.63 12.00 -1.87
CA ALA A 42 -14.70 12.78 -1.06
C ALA A 42 -13.77 11.86 -0.25
N GLN A 43 -14.30 10.79 0.35
CA GLN A 43 -13.52 9.78 1.06
C GLN A 43 -12.54 9.07 0.12
N ALA A 44 -12.96 8.68 -1.08
CA ALA A 44 -12.09 8.07 -2.07
C ALA A 44 -10.93 9.00 -2.48
N ARG A 45 -11.21 10.29 -2.71
CA ARG A 45 -10.16 11.28 -3.01
C ARG A 45 -9.15 11.41 -1.88
N LEU A 46 -9.61 11.48 -0.63
CA LEU A 46 -8.75 11.57 0.55
C LEU A 46 -7.90 10.31 0.73
N ALA A 47 -8.50 9.13 0.57
CA ALA A 47 -7.81 7.85 0.65
C ALA A 47 -6.74 7.73 -0.46
N ARG A 48 -7.05 8.12 -1.71
CA ARG A 48 -6.05 8.16 -2.79
C ARG A 48 -4.89 9.10 -2.43
N ALA A 49 -5.18 10.30 -1.95
CA ALA A 49 -4.16 11.26 -1.58
C ALA A 49 -3.25 10.75 -0.45
N ALA A 50 -3.83 10.06 0.54
CA ALA A 50 -3.09 9.42 1.63
C ALA A 50 -2.17 8.31 1.12
N VAL A 51 -2.68 7.43 0.24
CA VAL A 51 -1.86 6.39 -0.39
C VAL A 51 -0.72 7.01 -1.18
N VAL A 52 -0.98 8.00 -2.03
CA VAL A 52 0.08 8.65 -2.82
C VAL A 52 1.12 9.34 -1.92
N HIS A 53 0.71 9.90 -0.78
CA HIS A 53 1.65 10.42 0.21
C HIS A 53 2.53 9.32 0.83
N GLU A 54 1.93 8.20 1.25
CA GLU A 54 2.65 7.03 1.76
C GLU A 54 3.63 6.47 0.72
N LEU A 55 3.21 6.37 -0.55
CA LEU A 55 4.07 5.91 -1.64
C LEU A 55 5.34 6.78 -1.78
N ARG A 56 5.21 8.11 -1.65
CA ARG A 56 6.36 9.03 -1.70
C ARG A 56 7.28 8.84 -0.48
N ALA A 57 6.70 8.70 0.71
CA ALA A 57 7.45 8.49 1.93
C ALA A 57 8.25 7.18 1.87
N ASN A 58 7.61 6.07 1.49
CA ASN A 58 8.28 4.77 1.34
C ASN A 58 9.38 4.79 0.28
N ARG A 59 9.15 5.45 -0.86
CA ARG A 59 10.18 5.64 -1.88
C ARG A 59 11.39 6.41 -1.33
N ASP A 60 11.14 7.48 -0.59
CA ASP A 60 12.22 8.31 -0.04
C ASP A 60 13.01 7.55 1.03
N GLU A 61 12.33 6.70 1.82
CA GLU A 61 12.96 5.78 2.79
C GLU A 61 13.80 4.69 2.12
N LEU A 62 13.32 4.11 1.01
CA LEU A 62 14.12 3.20 0.19
C LEU A 62 15.38 3.91 -0.31
N ARG A 63 15.21 5.07 -0.94
CA ARG A 63 16.31 5.82 -1.53
C ARG A 63 17.36 6.26 -0.50
N SER A 64 16.94 6.65 0.70
CA SER A 64 17.87 7.02 1.77
C SER A 64 18.67 5.83 2.31
N SER A 65 18.11 4.63 2.26
CA SER A 65 18.74 3.40 2.78
C SER A 65 19.67 2.71 1.78
N GLN A 66 19.55 3.01 0.48
CA GLN A 66 20.26 2.33 -0.59
C GLN A 66 21.80 2.33 -0.40
N GLU A 67 22.38 3.48 -0.07
CA GLU A 67 23.84 3.58 0.11
C GLU A 67 24.34 2.72 1.29
N SER A 68 23.60 2.65 2.38
CA SER A 68 23.95 1.81 3.53
C SER A 68 23.92 0.31 3.18
N ILE A 69 22.89 -0.12 2.45
CA ILE A 69 22.76 -1.50 1.96
C ILE A 69 23.93 -1.84 1.03
N ASP A 70 24.24 -0.98 0.07
CA ASP A 70 25.33 -1.20 -0.89
C ASP A 70 26.70 -1.27 -0.21
N ARG A 71 26.96 -0.37 0.75
CA ARG A 71 28.22 -0.39 1.53
C ARG A 71 28.35 -1.67 2.35
N THR A 72 27.29 -2.08 3.05
CA THR A 72 27.30 -3.29 3.88
C THR A 72 27.45 -4.54 3.02
N TRP A 73 26.75 -4.63 1.89
CA TRP A 73 26.87 -5.76 0.97
C TRP A 73 28.29 -5.90 0.39
N ASN A 74 28.91 -4.79 -0.02
CA ASN A 74 30.28 -4.81 -0.53
C ASN A 74 31.28 -5.23 0.56
N ALA A 75 31.10 -4.78 1.80
CA ALA A 75 31.94 -5.18 2.93
C ALA A 75 31.81 -6.68 3.23
N LEU A 76 30.58 -7.20 3.32
CA LEU A 76 30.30 -8.62 3.55
C LEU A 76 30.85 -9.51 2.44
N ARG A 77 30.67 -9.11 1.17
CA ARG A 77 31.19 -9.85 0.03
C ARG A 77 32.73 -9.90 0.04
N SER A 78 33.37 -8.75 0.30
CA SER A 78 34.84 -8.69 0.37
C SER A 78 35.39 -9.56 1.51
N ALA A 79 34.72 -9.56 2.67
CA ALA A 79 35.09 -10.42 3.78
C ALA A 79 34.88 -11.91 3.46
N ALA A 80 33.78 -12.26 2.78
CA ALA A 80 33.53 -13.64 2.33
C ALA A 80 34.58 -14.12 1.32
N ASP A 81 34.96 -13.28 0.36
CA ASP A 81 35.99 -13.60 -0.64
C ASP A 81 37.38 -13.77 0.02
N ALA A 82 37.73 -12.91 0.97
CA ALA A 82 38.98 -13.02 1.74
C ALA A 82 39.04 -14.30 2.57
N PHE A 83 37.93 -14.66 3.22
CA PHE A 83 37.80 -15.90 3.98
C PHE A 83 37.94 -17.14 3.06
N ALA A 84 37.29 -17.13 1.90
CA ALA A 84 37.38 -18.22 0.91
C ALA A 84 38.81 -18.41 0.36
N ALA A 85 39.60 -17.33 0.31
CA ALA A 85 41.01 -17.38 -0.07
C ALA A 85 41.96 -17.85 1.06
N GLY A 86 41.43 -18.21 2.23
CA GLY A 86 42.20 -18.64 3.40
C GLY A 86 42.78 -17.51 4.24
N GLY A 87 42.31 -16.27 4.03
CA GLY A 87 42.64 -15.12 4.88
C GLY A 87 41.78 -15.07 6.15
N GLU A 88 42.24 -14.30 7.13
CA GLU A 88 41.46 -13.96 8.33
C GLU A 88 40.88 -12.55 8.12
N PRO A 89 39.59 -12.42 7.74
CA PRO A 89 39.01 -11.11 7.50
C PRO A 89 38.86 -10.35 8.82
N ASP A 90 39.21 -9.07 8.83
CA ASP A 90 38.73 -8.15 9.86
C ASP A 90 37.19 -8.18 9.84
N GLY A 91 36.57 -8.35 11.01
CA GLY A 91 35.12 -8.41 11.13
C GLY A 91 34.47 -7.18 10.48
N PRO A 92 33.53 -7.35 9.54
CA PRO A 92 32.96 -6.22 8.82
C PRO A 92 32.21 -5.30 9.79
N VAL A 93 32.40 -3.98 9.66
CA VAL A 93 31.58 -3.00 10.36
C VAL A 93 30.20 -2.99 9.69
N LEU A 94 29.21 -3.51 10.38
CA LEU A 94 27.83 -3.58 9.90
C LEU A 94 27.10 -2.28 10.27
N ASP A 95 27.17 -1.29 9.40
CA ASP A 95 26.34 -0.08 9.44
C ASP A 95 25.16 -0.25 8.48
N LEU A 96 24.28 -1.20 8.83
CA LEU A 96 23.13 -1.58 8.03
C LEU A 96 21.87 -0.84 8.49
N SER A 97 21.42 0.09 7.66
CA SER A 97 20.14 0.75 7.76
C SER A 97 19.21 0.13 6.73
N LEU A 98 18.21 -0.62 7.21
CA LEU A 98 17.15 -1.16 6.37
C LEU A 98 15.92 -0.25 6.51
N PRO A 99 15.25 0.06 5.39
CA PRO A 99 14.09 0.93 5.40
C PRO A 99 12.93 0.29 6.18
N ASP A 100 12.09 1.12 6.76
CA ASP A 100 10.84 0.71 7.42
C ASP A 100 9.64 1.23 6.63
N LEU A 101 9.04 0.35 5.80
CA LEU A 101 8.02 0.74 4.84
C LEU A 101 6.62 0.57 5.45
N SER A 102 5.77 1.59 5.33
CA SER A 102 4.39 1.51 5.83
C SER A 102 3.41 1.03 4.77
N SER A 103 2.30 0.43 5.20
CA SER A 103 1.16 0.05 4.35
C SER A 103 -0.19 0.52 4.89
N GLY A 104 -0.17 1.38 5.92
CA GLY A 104 -1.36 1.77 6.66
C GLY A 104 -2.33 2.58 5.82
N ALA A 105 -1.84 3.48 4.96
CA ALA A 105 -2.69 4.26 4.08
C ALA A 105 -3.37 3.36 3.03
N TRP A 106 -2.63 2.38 2.49
CA TRP A 106 -3.17 1.39 1.56
C TRP A 106 -4.24 0.50 2.20
N GLU A 107 -3.97 -0.07 3.37
CA GLU A 107 -4.95 -0.90 4.07
C GLU A 107 -6.22 -0.12 4.42
N GLY A 108 -6.07 1.14 4.85
CA GLY A 108 -7.22 2.04 5.03
C GLY A 108 -7.99 2.32 3.73
N ALA A 109 -7.27 2.53 2.62
CA ALA A 109 -7.89 2.81 1.32
C ALA A 109 -8.64 1.60 0.76
N ARG A 110 -8.20 0.37 1.01
CA ARG A 110 -8.90 -0.86 0.57
C ARG A 110 -10.34 -0.94 1.11
N LEU A 111 -10.58 -0.45 2.33
CA LEU A 111 -11.93 -0.38 2.91
C LEU A 111 -12.85 0.56 2.11
N VAL A 112 -12.31 1.68 1.63
CA VAL A 112 -13.04 2.63 0.78
C VAL A 112 -13.20 2.09 -0.65
N ALA A 113 -12.20 1.35 -1.14
CA ALA A 113 -12.18 0.76 -2.47
C ALA A 113 -13.32 -0.23 -2.72
N ALA A 114 -13.77 -0.93 -1.67
CA ALA A 114 -14.90 -1.86 -1.74
C ALA A 114 -16.19 -1.19 -2.24
N GLY A 115 -16.32 0.13 -2.12
CA GLY A 115 -17.43 0.91 -2.68
C GLY A 115 -17.33 1.23 -4.17
N GLY A 116 -16.33 0.70 -4.89
CA GLY A 116 -16.18 0.83 -6.34
C GLY A 116 -15.80 2.25 -6.83
N ARG A 117 -15.20 3.08 -5.96
CA ARG A 117 -14.95 4.50 -6.25
C ARG A 117 -13.55 4.82 -6.79
N PHE A 118 -12.64 3.84 -6.80
CA PHE A 118 -11.33 4.00 -7.43
C PHE A 118 -11.33 3.49 -8.87
N ASP A 119 -10.43 4.05 -9.67
CA ASP A 119 -10.07 3.46 -10.95
C ASP A 119 -9.45 2.07 -10.74
N LEU A 120 -9.96 1.08 -11.47
CA LEU A 120 -9.51 -0.31 -11.34
C LEU A 120 -8.04 -0.47 -11.78
N GLY A 121 -7.62 0.24 -12.83
CA GLY A 121 -6.24 0.19 -13.29
C GLY A 121 -5.26 0.71 -12.24
N TRP A 122 -5.60 1.83 -11.60
CA TRP A 122 -4.87 2.38 -10.47
C TRP A 122 -4.81 1.40 -9.30
N LEU A 123 -5.95 0.84 -8.89
CA LEU A 123 -6.01 -0.14 -7.79
C LEU A 123 -5.09 -1.33 -8.03
N VAL A 124 -5.11 -1.91 -9.24
CA VAL A 124 -4.28 -3.06 -9.58
C VAL A 124 -2.79 -2.72 -9.50
N ARG A 125 -2.37 -1.56 -10.03
CA ARG A 125 -0.96 -1.14 -9.97
C ARG A 125 -0.49 -0.91 -8.53
N VAL A 126 -1.32 -0.26 -7.71
CA VAL A 126 -1.01 -0.02 -6.30
C VAL A 126 -0.96 -1.34 -5.53
N ALA A 127 -1.94 -2.23 -5.71
CA ALA A 127 -1.95 -3.54 -5.05
C ALA A 127 -0.71 -4.36 -5.38
N GLN A 128 -0.32 -4.42 -6.66
CA GLN A 128 0.90 -5.10 -7.08
C GLN A 128 2.16 -4.49 -6.43
N LEU A 129 2.23 -3.16 -6.28
CA LEU A 129 3.36 -2.54 -5.60
C LEU A 129 3.44 -2.97 -4.14
N TYR A 130 2.32 -2.95 -3.40
CA TYR A 130 2.30 -3.38 -2.01
C TYR A 130 2.56 -4.89 -1.84
N GLU A 131 2.15 -5.73 -2.78
CA GLU A 131 2.54 -7.15 -2.79
C GLU A 131 4.07 -7.32 -2.92
N ASN A 132 4.73 -6.50 -3.75
CA ASN A 132 6.20 -6.53 -3.84
C ASN A 132 6.86 -5.96 -2.57
N GLN A 133 6.25 -4.95 -1.94
CA GLN A 133 6.70 -4.44 -0.64
C GLN A 133 6.61 -5.53 0.43
N GLU A 134 5.52 -6.31 0.49
CA GLU A 134 5.39 -7.42 1.44
C GLU A 134 6.47 -8.48 1.24
N LEU A 135 6.79 -8.83 -0.02
CA LEU A 135 7.88 -9.74 -0.33
C LEU A 135 9.24 -9.19 0.14
N TYR A 136 9.48 -7.90 -0.10
CA TYR A 136 10.69 -7.23 0.37
C TYR A 136 10.81 -7.26 1.90
N GLU A 137 9.73 -6.94 2.62
CA GLU A 137 9.68 -6.96 4.09
C GLU A 137 9.93 -8.35 4.66
N ALA A 138 9.36 -9.39 4.04
CA ALA A 138 9.62 -10.78 4.43
C ALA A 138 11.11 -11.13 4.31
N PHE A 139 11.77 -10.72 3.22
CA PHE A 139 13.21 -10.92 3.03
C PHE A 139 14.05 -10.06 3.99
N ARG A 140 13.62 -8.83 4.27
CA ARG A 140 14.27 -7.92 5.24
C ARG A 140 14.35 -8.57 6.61
N LEU A 141 13.23 -9.12 7.09
CA LEU A 141 13.16 -9.83 8.37
C LEU A 141 14.04 -11.09 8.39
N GLU A 142 14.10 -11.83 7.29
CA GLU A 142 14.96 -13.02 7.18
C GLU A 142 16.46 -12.68 7.24
N VAL A 143 16.88 -11.57 6.62
CA VAL A 143 18.26 -11.05 6.75
C VAL A 143 18.56 -10.66 8.20
N LEU A 144 17.67 -9.91 8.85
CA LEU A 144 17.84 -9.52 10.25
C LEU A 144 17.90 -10.73 11.19
N ARG A 145 17.08 -11.75 10.93
CA ARG A 145 17.09 -13.01 11.68
C ARG A 145 18.43 -13.72 11.54
N THR A 146 18.95 -13.83 10.32
CA THR A 146 20.24 -14.50 10.04
C THR A 146 21.41 -13.72 10.64
N LEU A 147 21.37 -12.38 10.62
CA LEU A 147 22.35 -11.54 11.31
C LEU A 147 22.35 -11.77 12.82
N GLY A 148 21.17 -11.95 13.44
CA GLY A 148 21.07 -12.28 14.87
C GLY A 148 21.73 -13.61 15.24
N GLU A 149 21.70 -14.60 14.34
CA GLU A 149 22.32 -15.92 14.52
C GLU A 149 23.86 -15.88 14.46
N MET A 150 24.47 -14.82 13.93
CA MET A 150 25.94 -14.68 13.86
C MET A 150 26.63 -14.74 15.22
N SER A 151 25.91 -14.43 16.30
CA SER A 151 26.44 -14.52 17.67
C SER A 151 26.59 -15.96 18.18
N ALA A 152 25.89 -16.93 17.57
CA ALA A 152 25.81 -18.33 18.01
C ALA A 152 26.51 -19.33 17.07
N ALA A 153 26.79 -18.92 15.83
CA ALA A 153 27.44 -19.73 14.79
C ALA A 153 28.80 -19.14 14.40
N SER A 154 29.66 -19.95 13.74
CA SER A 154 30.96 -19.45 13.31
C SER A 154 30.80 -18.41 12.18
N VAL A 155 31.58 -17.33 12.23
CA VAL A 155 31.57 -16.29 11.18
C VAL A 155 31.79 -16.89 9.79
N ALA A 156 32.64 -17.91 9.70
CA ALA A 156 32.91 -18.69 8.50
C ALA A 156 31.66 -19.29 7.82
N GLU A 157 30.73 -19.81 8.61
CA GLU A 157 29.52 -20.48 8.11
C GLU A 157 28.42 -19.48 7.73
N VAL A 158 28.35 -18.37 8.44
CA VAL A 158 27.24 -17.41 8.31
C VAL A 158 27.55 -16.31 7.29
N LEU A 159 28.81 -15.92 7.15
CA LEU A 159 29.21 -14.78 6.32
C LEU A 159 28.82 -14.95 4.83
N PRO A 160 29.06 -16.09 4.15
CA PRO A 160 28.62 -16.27 2.77
C PRO A 160 27.09 -16.28 2.63
N ARG A 161 26.38 -16.78 3.64
CA ARG A 161 24.90 -16.83 3.66
C ARG A 161 24.32 -15.43 3.75
N VAL A 162 24.78 -14.63 4.70
CA VAL A 162 24.32 -13.24 4.89
C VAL A 162 24.68 -12.39 3.68
N ALA A 163 25.90 -12.54 3.12
CA ALA A 163 26.30 -11.82 1.90
C ALA A 163 25.38 -12.16 0.71
N GLY A 164 25.00 -13.43 0.55
CA GLY A 164 24.06 -13.88 -0.46
C GLY A 164 22.64 -13.33 -0.25
N GLN A 165 22.12 -13.43 0.97
CA GLN A 165 20.78 -12.92 1.31
C GLN A 165 20.69 -11.40 1.15
N LEU A 166 21.70 -10.65 1.60
CA LEU A 166 21.73 -9.19 1.43
C LEU A 166 21.86 -8.80 -0.05
N GLY A 167 22.54 -9.61 -0.86
CA GLY A 167 22.59 -9.42 -2.31
C GLY A 167 21.20 -9.55 -2.96
N LEU A 168 20.41 -10.54 -2.55
CA LEU A 168 19.02 -10.69 -3.00
C LEU A 168 18.14 -9.53 -2.51
N LEU A 169 18.27 -9.15 -1.22
CA LEU A 169 17.53 -8.02 -0.65
C LEU A 169 17.83 -6.72 -1.40
N ARG A 170 19.10 -6.47 -1.74
CA ARG A 170 19.55 -5.32 -2.53
C ARG A 170 18.90 -5.32 -3.92
N GLN A 171 18.84 -6.47 -4.59
CA GLN A 171 18.16 -6.57 -5.90
C GLN A 171 16.66 -6.28 -5.78
N LEU A 172 15.99 -6.82 -4.75
CA LEU A 172 14.57 -6.53 -4.49
C LEU A 172 14.35 -5.05 -4.15
N HIS A 173 15.28 -4.44 -3.40
CA HIS A 173 15.25 -3.02 -3.06
C HIS A 173 15.29 -2.13 -4.32
N GLU A 174 16.22 -2.39 -5.24
CA GLU A 174 16.35 -1.66 -6.51
C GLU A 174 15.09 -1.83 -7.39
N GLN A 175 14.55 -3.04 -7.47
CA GLN A 175 13.31 -3.31 -8.20
C GLN A 175 12.11 -2.58 -7.60
N LEU A 176 11.98 -2.61 -6.27
CA LEU A 176 10.89 -1.96 -5.56
C LEU A 176 10.97 -0.44 -5.72
N LEU A 177 12.15 0.15 -5.59
CA LEU A 177 12.38 1.58 -5.82
C LEU A 177 11.99 1.99 -7.25
N THR A 178 12.37 1.19 -8.25
CA THR A 178 11.97 1.42 -9.65
C THR A 178 10.46 1.43 -9.81
N ARG A 179 9.75 0.47 -9.21
CA ARG A 179 8.28 0.40 -9.28
C ARG A 179 7.61 1.59 -8.57
N TYR A 180 8.17 2.07 -7.46
CA TYR A 180 7.69 3.30 -6.81
C TYR A 180 7.86 4.51 -7.73
N ASP A 181 9.02 4.66 -8.36
CA ASP A 181 9.29 5.78 -9.28
C ASP A 181 8.36 5.74 -10.50
N GLU A 182 8.14 4.56 -11.11
CA GLU A 182 7.21 4.37 -12.22
C GLU A 182 5.76 4.72 -11.84
N LEU A 183 5.29 4.23 -10.69
CA LEU A 183 3.93 4.49 -10.23
C LEU A 183 3.73 5.97 -9.90
N LEU A 184 4.68 6.59 -9.21
CA LEU A 184 4.59 8.01 -8.83
C LEU A 184 4.74 8.94 -10.04
N ALA A 185 5.50 8.54 -11.07
CA ALA A 185 5.56 9.27 -12.33
C ALA A 185 4.23 9.25 -13.09
N ALA A 186 3.46 8.15 -12.98
CA ALA A 186 2.11 8.06 -13.56
C ALA A 186 1.04 8.84 -12.77
N GLU A 187 1.35 9.30 -11.55
CA GLU A 187 0.46 10.08 -10.68
C GLU A 187 0.63 11.61 -10.79
N GLY A 188 1.67 12.07 -11.51
CA GLY A 188 1.97 13.48 -11.80
C GLY A 188 1.54 13.90 -13.20
#